data_AF-A0A849TWD8-F1
#
_entry.id   AF-A0A849TWD8-F1
#
_cell.length_a   1.000
_cell.length_b   1.000
_cell.length_c   1.000
_cell.angle_alpha   90.00
_cell.angle_beta   90.00
_cell.angle_gamma   90.00
#
_symmetry.space_group_name_H-M   'P 1'
#
loop_
_entity.id
_entity.type
_entity.pdbx_description
1 polymer ?
#
loop_
_entity_poly.entity_id
_entity_poly.type
_entity_poly.pdbx_seq_one_letter_code
_entity_poly.pdbx_strand_id
1 'polypeptide(L)'
;DLNNEAISTAGDYERFFERDGVRYHHILDPHTLQPTRACQSVTVIAEEGTVADGLDTGIFVLGPEQGMALVERLPGVEAIIIDQEGKITLSSGLRGRLHAQ
;
A
#
# COMPACT_ATOMS: atom_id res chain seq x y z
N ASP A 1 18.26 0.21 6.09
CA ASP A 1 18.16 -1.20 6.53
C ASP A 1 16.96 -1.41 7.41
N LEU A 2 16.35 -2.59 7.33
CA LEU A 2 15.29 -3.06 8.23
C LEU A 2 15.94 -3.85 9.36
N ASN A 3 15.47 -3.68 10.60
CA ASN A 3 16.02 -4.38 11.76
C ASN A 3 14.88 -4.99 12.58
N ASN A 4 14.73 -6.31 12.55
CA ASN A 4 13.59 -7.04 13.14
C ASN A 4 12.25 -6.50 12.64
N GLU A 5 12.17 -6.17 11.35
CA GLU A 5 10.98 -5.70 10.68
C GLU A 5 10.82 -6.48 9.37
N ALA A 6 9.58 -6.66 8.97
CA ALA A 6 9.18 -7.15 7.67
C ALA A 6 8.65 -6.01 6.81
N ILE A 7 8.75 -6.19 5.49
CA ILE A 7 8.20 -5.29 4.49
C ILE A 7 7.35 -6.10 3.52
N SER A 8 6.18 -5.58 3.17
CA SER A 8 5.30 -6.15 2.15
C SER A 8 4.79 -5.05 1.23
N THR A 9 4.44 -5.41 -0.01
CA THR A 9 3.92 -4.45 -0.99
C THR A 9 2.79 -5.05 -1.81
N ALA A 10 1.66 -4.32 -1.84
CA ALA A 10 0.55 -4.56 -2.74
C ALA A 10 0.60 -3.56 -3.91
N GLY A 11 0.52 -4.06 -5.14
CA GLY A 11 0.58 -3.24 -6.35
C GLY A 11 -0.42 -3.67 -7.42
N ASP A 12 -1.00 -2.70 -8.14
CA ASP A 12 -1.91 -2.98 -9.26
C ASP A 12 -1.20 -3.61 -10.47
N TYR A 13 0.12 -3.44 -10.54
CA TYR A 13 0.98 -3.92 -11.62
C TYR A 13 1.53 -5.34 -11.42
N GLU A 14 1.34 -5.97 -10.26
CA GLU A 14 1.91 -7.29 -9.98
C GLU A 14 1.20 -8.42 -10.73
N ARG A 15 -0.13 -8.43 -10.70
CA ARG A 15 -0.96 -9.40 -11.42
C ARG A 15 -2.24 -8.75 -11.91
N PHE A 16 -2.33 -8.62 -13.24
CA PHE A 16 -3.45 -7.99 -13.93
C PHE A 16 -3.62 -8.52 -15.35
N PHE A 17 -4.73 -8.14 -15.98
CA PHE A 17 -4.89 -8.17 -17.43
C PHE A 17 -5.38 -6.81 -17.92
N GLU A 18 -5.28 -6.56 -19.22
CA GLU A 18 -5.79 -5.35 -19.85
C GLU A 18 -6.92 -5.68 -20.80
N ARG A 19 -7.95 -4.83 -20.81
CA ARG A 19 -9.05 -4.91 -21.75
C ARG A 19 -9.51 -3.50 -22.07
N ASP A 20 -9.62 -3.19 -23.36
CA ASP A 20 -10.10 -1.89 -23.85
C ASP A 20 -9.31 -0.70 -23.27
N GLY A 21 -8.00 -0.87 -23.08
CA GLY A 21 -7.11 0.15 -22.49
C GLY A 21 -7.22 0.31 -20.97
N VAL A 22 -8.00 -0.55 -20.30
CA VAL A 22 -8.19 -0.52 -18.85
C VAL A 22 -7.48 -1.71 -18.20
N ARG A 23 -6.68 -1.44 -17.16
CA ARG A 23 -6.07 -2.46 -16.31
C ARG A 23 -7.09 -3.04 -15.32
N TYR A 24 -7.09 -4.36 -15.19
CA TYR A 24 -7.88 -5.11 -14.21
C TYR A 24 -6.94 -5.99 -13.38
N HIS A 25 -6.62 -5.56 -12.17
CA HIS A 25 -5.72 -6.27 -11.26
C HIS A 25 -6.48 -7.14 -10.25
N HIS A 26 -5.73 -7.95 -9.52
CA HIS A 26 -6.23 -9.00 -8.64
C HIS A 26 -6.69 -8.54 -7.24
N ILE A 27 -6.53 -7.26 -6.89
CA ILE A 27 -6.91 -6.72 -5.58
C ILE A 27 -8.30 -6.10 -5.72
N LEU A 28 -9.31 -6.79 -5.18
CA LEU A 28 -10.71 -6.42 -5.35
C LEU A 28 -11.22 -5.63 -4.15
N ASP A 29 -12.02 -4.62 -4.43
CA ASP A 29 -12.87 -4.01 -3.42
C ASP A 29 -14.03 -4.96 -3.10
N PRO A 30 -14.17 -5.42 -1.85
CA PRO A 30 -15.21 -6.38 -1.46
C PRO A 30 -16.63 -5.84 -1.59
N HIS A 31 -16.83 -4.51 -1.63
CA HIS A 31 -18.14 -3.89 -1.78
C HIS A 31 -18.62 -3.87 -3.24
N THR A 32 -17.69 -3.69 -4.18
CA THR A 32 -18.00 -3.57 -5.61
C THR A 32 -17.70 -4.84 -6.40
N LEU A 33 -16.88 -5.75 -5.84
CA LEU A 33 -16.32 -6.92 -6.52
C LEU A 33 -15.53 -6.56 -7.79
N GLN A 34 -15.04 -5.32 -7.86
CA GLN A 34 -14.21 -4.81 -8.94
C GLN A 34 -12.80 -4.50 -8.42
N PRO A 35 -11.78 -4.45 -9.30
CA PRO A 35 -10.47 -3.94 -8.91
C PRO A 35 -10.60 -2.50 -8.40
N THR A 36 -10.01 -2.22 -7.23
CA THR A 36 -9.92 -0.84 -6.72
C THR A 36 -9.00 -0.01 -7.62
N ARG A 37 -9.07 1.33 -7.57
CA ARG A 37 -8.29 2.18 -8.48
C ARG A 37 -7.59 3.34 -7.79
N ALA A 38 -7.70 3.47 -6.47
CA ALA A 38 -7.20 4.63 -5.75
C ALA A 38 -5.66 4.62 -5.55
N CYS A 39 -5.02 3.46 -5.65
CA CYS A 39 -3.60 3.28 -5.42
C CYS A 39 -2.94 2.55 -6.59
N GLN A 40 -1.70 2.92 -6.91
CA GLN A 40 -0.79 2.12 -7.74
C GLN A 40 -0.01 1.12 -6.88
N SER A 41 0.45 1.57 -5.71
CA SER A 41 1.28 0.78 -4.80
C SER A 41 1.06 1.18 -3.34
N VAL A 42 1.08 0.19 -2.46
CA VAL A 42 1.14 0.37 -1.01
C VAL A 42 2.23 -0.55 -0.48
N THR A 43 3.25 0.04 0.13
CA THR A 43 4.30 -0.68 0.83
C THR A 43 4.13 -0.46 2.33
N VAL A 44 4.11 -1.54 3.11
CA VAL A 44 4.00 -1.49 4.57
C VAL A 44 5.23 -2.11 5.21
N ILE A 45 5.73 -1.47 6.27
CA ILE A 45 6.78 -1.98 7.14
C ILE A 45 6.15 -2.20 8.53
N ALA A 46 6.34 -3.38 9.10
CA ALA A 46 5.86 -3.74 10.43
C ALA A 46 6.80 -4.77 11.07
N GLU A 47 6.65 -5.05 12.38
CA GLU A 47 7.45 -6.08 13.06
C GLU A 47 7.22 -7.49 12.46
N GLU A 48 5.96 -7.82 12.18
CA GLU A 48 5.55 -9.13 11.69
C GLU A 48 5.16 -9.09 10.20
N GLY A 49 5.64 -10.07 9.43
CA GLY A 49 5.36 -10.15 7.98
C GLY A 49 3.89 -10.32 7.64
N THR A 50 3.16 -11.07 8.45
CA THR A 50 1.70 -11.25 8.29
C THR A 50 0.92 -9.96 8.54
N VAL A 51 1.43 -9.07 9.40
CA VAL A 51 0.84 -7.75 9.63
C VAL A 51 1.13 -6.84 8.45
N ALA A 52 2.37 -6.82 7.95
CA ALA A 52 2.71 -6.02 6.77
C ALA A 52 1.87 -6.43 5.53
N ASP A 53 1.79 -7.72 5.25
CA ASP A 53 1.04 -8.30 4.12
C ASP A 53 -0.48 -8.11 4.26
N GLY A 54 -1.04 -8.28 5.46
CA GLY A 54 -2.46 -8.00 5.68
C GLY A 54 -2.81 -6.52 5.52
N LEU A 55 -1.94 -5.63 6.02
CA LEU A 55 -2.17 -4.20 5.98
C LEU A 55 -1.97 -3.60 4.60
N ASP A 56 -0.99 -4.06 3.81
CA ASP A 56 -0.75 -3.48 2.48
C ASP A 56 -2.01 -3.58 1.60
N THR A 57 -2.67 -4.73 1.62
CA THR A 57 -3.86 -5.03 0.82
C THR A 57 -5.08 -4.31 1.38
N GLY A 58 -5.24 -4.29 2.71
CA GLY A 58 -6.31 -3.53 3.36
C GLY A 58 -6.22 -2.03 3.07
N ILE A 59 -5.03 -1.45 3.16
CA ILE A 59 -4.76 -0.04 2.85
C ILE A 59 -4.93 0.23 1.36
N PHE A 60 -4.51 -0.68 0.48
CA PHE A 60 -4.72 -0.58 -0.96
C PHE A 60 -6.20 -0.46 -1.32
N VAL A 61 -7.06 -1.21 -0.63
CA VAL A 61 -8.52 -1.14 -0.78
C VAL A 61 -9.10 0.14 -0.17
N LEU A 62 -8.66 0.54 1.03
CA LEU A 62 -9.13 1.76 1.71
C LEU A 62 -8.77 3.06 0.95
N GLY A 63 -7.67 3.04 0.19
CA GLY A 63 -7.16 4.20 -0.51
C GLY A 63 -6.25 5.10 0.35
N PRO A 64 -5.64 6.13 -0.27
CA PRO A 64 -4.48 6.81 0.30
C PRO A 64 -4.78 7.62 1.58
N GLU A 65 -5.90 8.34 1.62
CA GLU A 65 -6.24 9.20 2.76
C GLU A 65 -6.59 8.38 4.00
N GLN A 66 -7.54 7.46 3.87
CA GLN A 66 -7.99 6.60 4.96
C GLN A 66 -6.89 5.62 5.38
N GLY A 67 -6.15 5.09 4.41
CA GLY A 67 -5.00 4.22 4.62
C GLY A 67 -3.91 4.89 5.45
N MET A 68 -3.48 6.09 5.06
CA MET A 68 -2.47 6.84 5.82
C MET A 68 -2.98 7.21 7.23
N ALA A 69 -4.25 7.61 7.35
CA ALA A 69 -4.85 7.91 8.66
C ALA A 69 -4.91 6.68 9.59
N LEU A 70 -5.04 5.46 9.04
CA LEU A 70 -4.93 4.22 9.79
C LEU A 70 -3.50 3.97 10.24
N VAL A 71 -2.53 4.08 9.32
CA VAL A 71 -1.09 3.87 9.62
C VAL A 71 -0.63 4.77 10.76
N GLU A 72 -0.95 6.07 10.73
CA GLU A 72 -0.56 7.02 11.79
C GLU A 72 -1.17 6.72 13.17
N ARG A 73 -2.12 5.79 13.27
CA ARG A 73 -2.72 5.33 14.55
C ARG A 73 -2.16 4.00 15.03
N LEU A 74 -1.41 3.29 14.19
CA LEU A 74 -0.87 1.96 14.49
C LEU A 74 0.60 2.09 14.91
N PRO A 75 0.94 1.83 16.18
CA PRO A 75 2.32 1.88 16.61
C PRO A 75 3.14 0.77 15.93
N GLY A 76 4.35 1.11 15.47
CA GLY A 76 5.25 0.15 14.82
C GLY A 76 4.86 -0.22 13.39
N VAL A 77 3.95 0.54 12.77
CA VAL A 77 3.58 0.39 11.37
C VAL A 77 3.96 1.66 10.62
N GLU A 78 4.68 1.50 9.52
CA GLU A 78 5.03 2.57 8.61
C GLU A 78 4.59 2.20 7.19
N ALA A 79 4.31 3.20 6.36
CA ALA A 79 3.86 2.95 4.99
C ALA A 79 4.35 4.00 3.98
N ILE A 80 4.48 3.52 2.75
CA ILE A 80 4.58 4.32 1.52
C ILE A 80 3.33 4.04 0.71
N ILE A 81 2.59 5.08 0.35
CA ILE A 81 1.44 4.96 -0.54
C ILE A 81 1.73 5.79 -1.80
N ILE A 82 1.59 5.16 -2.96
CA ILE A 82 1.59 5.80 -4.26
C ILE A 82 0.16 5.74 -4.79
N ASP A 83 -0.49 6.91 -4.85
CA ASP A 83 -1.87 6.99 -5.36
C ASP A 83 -1.94 6.82 -6.89
N GLN A 84 -3.16 6.82 -7.42
CA GLN A 84 -3.42 6.63 -8.86
C GLN A 84 -2.75 7.70 -9.74
N GLU A 85 -2.50 8.90 -9.22
CA GLU A 85 -1.77 9.98 -9.90
C GLU A 85 -0.25 9.90 -9.73
N GLY A 86 0.25 8.92 -8.99
CA GLY A 86 1.68 8.75 -8.72
C GLY A 86 2.21 9.65 -7.59
N LYS A 87 1.33 10.31 -6.83
CA LYS A 87 1.75 11.10 -5.67
C LYS A 87 2.12 10.15 -4.54
N ILE A 88 3.32 10.39 -4.00
CA ILE A 88 3.90 9.61 -2.92
C ILE A 88 3.51 10.24 -1.59
N THR A 89 2.95 9.44 -0.69
CA THR A 89 2.69 9.81 0.70
C THR A 89 3.44 8.86 1.62
N LEU A 90 4.21 9.42 2.55
CA LEU A 90 5.00 8.69 3.54
C LEU A 90 4.41 8.92 4.92
N SER A 91 4.31 7.85 5.71
CA SER A 91 4.03 7.95 7.14
C SER A 91 5.12 8.75 7.86
N SER A 92 4.75 9.36 8.98
CA SER A 92 5.59 10.29 9.71
C SER A 92 6.91 9.66 10.20
N GLY A 93 6.88 8.42 10.68
CA GLY A 93 8.06 7.71 11.19
C GLY A 93 9.03 7.23 10.10
N LEU A 94 8.59 7.18 8.84
CA LEU A 94 9.42 6.74 7.72
C LEU A 94 10.27 7.85 7.09
N ARG A 95 9.91 9.12 7.28
CA ARG A 95 10.58 10.28 6.62
C ARG A 95 12.08 10.37 6.90
N GLY A 96 12.54 9.91 8.07
CA GLY A 96 13.95 9.90 8.45
C GLY A 96 14.72 8.62 8.06
N ARG A 97 14.02 7.62 7.52
CA ARG A 97 14.55 6.28 7.21
C ARG A 97 14.71 6.02 5.71
N LEU A 98 14.12 6.90 4.89
CA LEU A 98 14.11 6.76 3.43
C LEU A 98 15.34 7.45 2.82
N HIS A 99 16.07 6.72 1.98
CA HIS A 99 17.15 7.27 1.16
C HIS A 99 16.75 7.20 -0.31
N ALA A 100 16.39 8.33 -0.91
CA ALA A 100 16.24 8.43 -2.35
C ALA A 100 17.63 8.54 -2.99
N GLN A 101 17.86 7.75 -4.05
CA GLN A 101 19.03 7.90 -4.93
C GLN A 101 18.72 8.85 -6.08
#